data_AF-A0A4R5D1L4-F1
#
_entry.id   AF-A0A4R5D1L4-F1
#
_cell.length_a   1.000
_cell.length_b   1.000
_cell.length_c   1.000
_cell.angle_alpha   90.00
_cell.angle_beta   90.00
_cell.angle_gamma   90.00
#
_symmetry.space_group_name_H-M   'P 1'
#
loop_
_entity.id
_entity.type
_entity.pdbx_description
1 polymer ?
#
loop_
_entity_poly.entity_id
_entity_poly.type
_entity_poly.pdbx_seq_one_letter_code
_entity_poly.pdbx_strand_id
1 'polypeptide(L)' 'MKELFGLESFRRMLLNLFFLGLSFGVIFGIYLFSPENFRFYFLIPIIPALFLISRGLYSNVPLFMVDLKSITK' A
#
# COMPACT_ATOMS: atom_id res chain seq x y z
N MET A 1 -4.91 -20.57 -0.18
CA MET A 1 -5.41 -19.23 -0.62
C MET A 1 -6.66 -18.79 0.13
N LYS A 2 -7.73 -19.58 0.24
CA LYS A 2 -8.94 -19.21 1.01
C LYS A 2 -8.65 -18.82 2.47
N GLU A 3 -7.76 -19.55 3.15
CA GLU A 3 -7.39 -19.29 4.54
C GLU A 3 -6.58 -17.98 4.72
N LEU A 4 -5.71 -17.65 3.76
CA LEU A 4 -4.95 -16.39 3.76
C LEU A 4 -5.88 -15.17 3.68
N PHE A 5 -6.93 -15.22 2.86
CA PHE A 5 -7.94 -14.15 2.78
C PHE A 5 -8.80 -14.01 4.05
N GLY A 6 -8.80 -15.02 4.92
CA GLY A 6 -9.44 -14.97 6.24
C GLY A 6 -8.62 -14.20 7.28
N LEU A 7 -7.32 -14.02 7.04
CA LEU A 7 -6.45 -13.28 7.95
C LEU A 7 -6.67 -11.78 7.84
N GLU A 8 -6.93 -11.15 8.97
CA GLU A 8 -7.10 -9.71 9.04
C GLU A 8 -5.80 -8.98 8.64
N SER A 9 -4.64 -9.50 9.05
CA SER A 9 -3.32 -8.97 8.69
C SER A 9 -3.08 -8.98 7.17
N PHE A 10 -3.46 -10.07 6.49
CA PHE A 10 -3.35 -10.19 5.04
C PHE A 10 -4.29 -9.23 4.32
N ARG A 11 -5.55 -9.12 4.75
CA ARG A 11 -6.50 -8.13 4.19
C ARG A 11 -6.00 -6.69 4.36
N ARG A 12 -5.46 -6.35 5.53
CA ARG A 12 -4.87 -5.03 5.80
C ARG A 12 -3.62 -4.76 4.95
N MET A 13 -2.74 -5.76 4.77
CA MET A 13 -1.59 -5.64 3.84
C MET A 13 -2.04 -5.42 2.40
N LEU A 14 -3.00 -6.21 1.91
CA LEU A 14 -3.58 -6.06 0.57
C LEU A 14 -4.18 -4.68 0.34
N LEU A 15 -4.95 -4.19 1.32
CA LEU A 15 -5.56 -2.86 1.26
C LEU A 15 -4.50 -1.76 1.18
N ASN A 16 -3.46 -1.84 2.02
CA ASN A 16 -2.37 -0.87 2.02
C ASN A 16 -1.56 -0.92 0.70
N LEU A 17 -1.29 -2.11 0.17
CA LEU A 17 -0.62 -2.29 -1.13
C LEU A 17 -1.48 -1.72 -2.28
N PHE A 18 -2.79 -1.91 -2.23
CA PHE A 18 -3.71 -1.33 -3.20
C PHE A 18 -3.67 0.20 -3.17
N PHE A 19 -3.75 0.82 -1.99
CA PHE A 19 -3.64 2.28 -1.87
C PHE A 19 -2.28 2.80 -2.30
N LEU A 20 -1.20 2.07 -2.01
CA LEU A 20 0.15 2.41 -2.49
C LEU A 20 0.21 2.41 -4.02
N GLY A 21 -0.25 1.32 -4.64
CA GLY A 21 -0.27 1.16 -6.09
C GLY A 21 -1.16 2.19 -6.78
N LEU A 22 -2.33 2.49 -6.22
CA LEU A 22 -3.23 3.52 -6.73
C LEU A 22 -2.59 4.91 -6.65
N SER A 23 -1.91 5.22 -5.54
CA SER A 23 -1.21 6.50 -5.37
C SER A 23 -0.11 6.68 -6.42
N PHE A 24 0.75 5.67 -6.60
CA PHE A 24 1.78 5.72 -7.63
C PHE A 24 1.20 5.73 -9.04
N GLY A 25 0.14 4.95 -9.30
CA GLY A 25 -0.53 4.87 -10.59
C GLY A 25 -1.12 6.22 -11.01
N VAL A 26 -1.71 6.98 -10.08
CA VAL A 26 -2.22 8.33 -10.35
C VAL A 26 -1.07 9.30 -10.66
N ILE A 27 0.00 9.28 -9.86
CA ILE A 27 1.18 10.15 -10.08
C ILE A 27 1.82 9.88 -11.44
N PHE A 28 2.09 8.60 -11.73
CA PHE A 28 2.66 8.18 -13.01
C PHE A 28 1.72 8.45 -14.18
N GLY A 29 0.41 8.23 -14.00
CA GLY A 29 -0.59 8.54 -15.01
C GLY A 29 -0.58 10.02 -15.38
N ILE A 30 -0.59 10.92 -14.39
CA ILE A 30 -0.50 12.36 -14.65
C ILE A 30 0.82 12.71 -15.33
N TYR A 31 1.94 12.13 -14.86
CA TYR A 31 3.26 12.37 -15.45
C TYR A 31 3.35 11.94 -16.93
N LEU A 32 2.78 10.78 -17.29
CA LEU A 32 2.86 10.23 -18.65
C LEU A 32 1.83 10.84 -19.60
N PHE A 33 0.60 11.10 -19.15
CA PHE A 33 -0.50 11.54 -20.01
C PHE A 33 -0.74 13.06 -19.98
N SER A 34 -0.20 13.79 -19.00
CA SER A 34 -0.36 15.24 -18.89
C SER A 34 0.85 15.90 -18.20
N PRO A 35 2.06 15.75 -18.78
CA PRO A 35 3.29 16.24 -18.17
C PRO A 35 3.28 17.76 -17.92
N GLU A 36 2.62 18.56 -18.76
CA GLU A 36 2.49 20.02 -18.54
C GLU A 36 1.74 20.39 -17.24
N ASN A 37 0.87 19.51 -16.75
CA ASN A 37 0.13 19.71 -15.51
C ASN A 37 0.84 19.11 -14.30
N PHE A 38 1.88 18.31 -14.52
CA PHE A 38 2.64 17.68 -13.45
C PHE A 38 3.54 18.71 -12.76
N ARG A 39 3.16 19.12 -11.55
CA ARG A 39 3.95 20.03 -10.72
C ARG A 39 4.41 19.34 -9.45
N PHE A 40 5.66 19.57 -9.05
CA PHE A 40 6.27 18.93 -7.88
C PHE A 40 5.49 19.14 -6.57
N TYR A 41 4.75 20.23 -6.42
CA TYR A 41 3.93 20.46 -5.22
C TYR A 41 2.77 19.47 -5.07
N PHE A 42 2.35 18.76 -6.13
CA PHE A 42 1.37 17.68 -6.01
C PHE A 42 1.90 16.52 -5.15
N LEU A 43 3.21 16.40 -4.97
CA LEU A 43 3.82 15.39 -4.11
C LEU A 43 3.70 15.74 -2.62
N ILE A 44 3.55 17.02 -2.26
CA ILE A 44 3.48 17.48 -0.86
C ILE A 44 2.33 16.80 -0.09
N PRO A 45 1.07 16.78 -0.57
CA PRO A 45 0.00 16.07 0.12
C PRO A 45 0.13 14.53 0.02
N ILE A 46 0.89 14.03 -0.95
CA ILE A 46 1.06 12.59 -1.16
C ILE A 46 2.10 12.01 -0.20
N ILE A 47 3.13 12.76 0.17
CA ILE A 47 4.19 12.29 1.09
C ILE A 47 3.62 11.80 2.43
N PRO A 48 2.73 12.54 3.13
CA PRO A 48 2.09 12.04 4.35
C PRO A 48 1.28 10.76 4.13
N ALA A 49 0.55 10.67 3.01
CA ALA A 49 -0.22 9.47 2.67
C ALA A 49 0.71 8.27 2.44
N LEU A 50 1.78 8.44 1.67
CA LEU A 50 2.79 7.41 1.44
C LEU A 50 3.48 6.98 2.74
N PHE A 51 3.78 7.93 3.64
CA PHE A 51 4.35 7.62 4.94
C PHE A 51 3.41 6.75 5.79
N LEU A 52 2.12 7.11 5.87
CA LEU A 52 1.13 6.34 6.62
C LEU A 52 0.93 4.94 6.03
N ILE A 53 0.83 4.82 4.70
CA ILE A 53 0.70 3.53 4.01
C ILE A 53 1.94 2.67 4.25
N SER A 54 3.14 3.23 4.13
CA SER A 54 4.41 2.51 4.32
C SER A 54 4.57 2.05 5.77
N ARG A 55 4.21 2.90 6.74
CA ARG A 55 4.18 2.55 8.17
C ARG A 55 3.14 1.46 8.46
N GLY A 56 1.97 1.55 7.82
CA GLY A 56 0.93 0.53 7.88
C GLY A 56 1.42 -0.82 7.35
N LEU A 57 2.10 -0.84 6.21
CA LEU A 57 2.70 -2.06 5.66
C LEU A 57 3.74 -2.63 6.62
N TYR A 58 4.71 -1.81 7.06
CA TYR A 58 5.81 -2.24 7.92
C TYR A 58 5.31 -2.84 9.26
N SER A 59 4.34 -2.19 9.89
CA SER A 59 3.75 -2.65 11.16
C SER A 59 2.91 -3.92 11.02
N ASN A 60 2.34 -4.19 9.85
CA ASN A 60 1.55 -5.42 9.61
C ASN A 60 2.40 -6.63 9.21
N VAL A 61 3.69 -6.46 8.84
CA VAL A 61 4.57 -7.58 8.47
C VAL A 61 4.75 -8.59 9.61
N PRO A 62 5.06 -8.21 10.87
CA PRO A 62 5.22 -9.16 11.95
C PRO A 62 3.93 -9.93 12.26
N LEU A 63 2.79 -9.22 12.26
CA LEU A 63 1.45 -9.81 12.43
C LEU A 63 1.15 -10.83 11.34
N PHE A 64 1.40 -10.47 10.09
CA PHE A 64 1.22 -11.38 8.95
C PHE A 64 2.12 -12.62 9.08
N MET A 65 3.38 -12.46 9.51
CA MET A 65 4.30 -13.60 9.71
C MET A 65 3.86 -14.53 10.84
N VAL A 66 3.29 -13.98 11.92
CA VAL A 66 2.72 -14.78 13.03
C VAL A 66 1.50 -15.56 12.55
N ASP A 67 0.59 -14.89 11.84
CA ASP A 67 -0.61 -15.51 11.28
C ASP A 67 -0.25 -16.59 10.24
N LEU A 68 0.77 -16.35 9.41
CA LEU A 68 1.20 -17.34 8.41
C LEU A 68 1.78 -18.60 9.08
N LYS A 69 2.55 -18.42 10.16
CA LYS A 69 3.07 -19.53 10.97
C LYS A 69 1.98 -20.34 11.65
N SER A 70 0.85 -19.73 12.02
CA SER A 70 -0.25 -20.44 12.68
C SER A 70 -1.05 -21.32 11.72
N ILE A 71 -1.20 -20.91 10.45
CA ILE A 71 -1.93 -21.68 9.42
C ILE A 71 -1.03 -22.74 8.75
N THR A 72 0.28 -22.53 8.73
CA THR A 72 1.23 -23.49 8.13
C THR A 72 1.53 -24.69 9.05
N LYS A 73 1.13 -24.61 10.33
CA LYS A 73 1.27 -25.69 11.31
C LYS A 73 0.05 -26.61 11.29
#